data_AF-A0A2M9YJ14-F1
#
_entry.id   AF-A0A2M9YJ14-F1
#
_cell.length_a   1.000
_cell.length_b   1.000
_cell.length_c   1.000
_cell.angle_alpha   90.00
_cell.angle_beta   90.00
_cell.angle_gamma   90.00
#
_symmetry.space_group_name_H-M   'P 1'
#
loop_
_entity.id
_entity.type
_entity.pdbx_description
1 polymer ?
#
loop_
_entity_poly.entity_id
_entity_poly.type
_entity_poly.pdbx_seq_one_letter_code
_entity_poly.pdbx_strand_id
1 'polypeptide(L)'
;MRISTKSASFLLTLFLFQMNCGDFTAPDPRLRKKQLTQKITPLLLGIRNPDSSNQNSPSNSNSYDPNAKYLPSDEEIHSTLELEKNLESQELLTPEALQKTTSDFSSLNQYVVLSPGEIDAEAQAWKNGTPLPPKTLTPEEQQARYESKLNQMNSYYGSALTEVPKLSTLQLTNLRSNSFIGIFAYSYLQDYITELPDQEKQILEKNLAWLVSLRKAAIDEMAKRGL
;
A
#
# COMPACT_ATOMS: atom_id res chain seq x y z
N MET A 1 -13.37 -12.76 -22.28
CA MET A 1 -14.13 -13.40 -21.18
C MET A 1 -14.27 -12.37 -20.07
N ARG A 2 -15.51 -11.99 -19.72
CA ARG A 2 -15.82 -10.82 -18.88
C ARG A 2 -15.29 -11.03 -17.45
N ILE A 3 -14.32 -10.22 -17.05
CA ILE A 3 -13.93 -10.08 -15.64
C ILE A 3 -15.14 -9.47 -14.94
N SER A 4 -15.73 -10.24 -14.05
CA SER A 4 -16.85 -9.81 -13.21
C SER A 4 -16.41 -8.59 -12.40
N THR A 5 -17.14 -7.49 -12.55
CA THR A 5 -17.02 -6.22 -11.82
C THR A 5 -17.09 -6.35 -10.29
N LYS A 6 -17.34 -7.56 -9.78
CA LYS A 6 -17.40 -7.88 -8.35
C LYS A 6 -16.04 -8.13 -7.69
N SER A 7 -14.97 -8.45 -8.43
CA SER A 7 -13.66 -8.77 -7.82
C SER A 7 -12.73 -7.57 -7.68
N ALA A 8 -12.81 -6.58 -8.57
CA ALA A 8 -12.06 -5.32 -8.44
C ALA A 8 -12.62 -4.42 -7.32
N SER A 9 -13.94 -4.50 -7.10
CA SER A 9 -14.60 -3.78 -6.01
C SER A 9 -14.16 -4.26 -4.63
N PHE A 10 -13.74 -5.53 -4.47
CA PHE A 10 -13.43 -6.16 -3.19
C PHE A 10 -12.03 -5.79 -2.62
N LEU A 11 -11.08 -5.44 -3.49
CA LEU A 11 -9.73 -5.03 -3.05
C LEU A 11 -9.66 -3.55 -2.65
N LEU A 12 -10.60 -2.73 -3.11
CA LEU A 12 -10.73 -1.33 -2.71
C LEU A 12 -11.73 -1.14 -1.56
N THR A 13 -12.76 -1.99 -1.44
CA THR A 13 -13.74 -1.91 -0.32
C THR A 13 -13.18 -2.34 1.04
N LEU A 14 -11.98 -2.92 1.09
CA LEU A 14 -11.29 -3.15 2.37
C LEU A 14 -10.53 -1.91 2.89
N PHE A 15 -10.54 -0.79 2.17
CA PHE A 15 -9.76 0.40 2.52
C PHE A 15 -10.42 1.71 2.05
N LEU A 16 -11.57 2.05 2.63
CA LEU A 16 -12.20 3.38 2.67
C LEU A 16 -13.53 3.49 1.92
N PHE A 17 -14.50 3.95 2.70
CA PHE A 17 -15.92 4.10 2.42
C PHE A 17 -16.21 5.25 1.45
N GLN A 18 -17.40 5.18 0.87
CA GLN A 18 -17.91 6.01 -0.22
C GLN A 18 -18.28 7.47 0.13
N MET A 19 -18.34 8.27 -0.95
CA MET A 19 -19.21 9.42 -1.25
C MET A 19 -18.82 10.83 -0.76
N ASN A 20 -18.37 11.69 -1.68
CA ASN A 20 -19.18 12.79 -2.26
C ASN A 20 -18.42 13.52 -3.38
N CYS A 21 -19.17 14.16 -4.29
CA CYS A 21 -18.64 14.89 -5.44
C CYS A 21 -18.14 16.30 -5.06
N GLY A 22 -17.00 16.68 -5.62
CA GLY A 22 -16.55 18.07 -5.73
C GLY A 22 -15.45 18.20 -6.77
N ASP A 23 -15.65 19.08 -7.76
CA ASP A 23 -14.63 19.39 -8.77
C ASP A 23 -13.50 20.22 -8.15
N PHE A 24 -12.27 19.69 -8.20
CA PHE A 24 -11.06 20.45 -7.92
C PHE A 24 -10.15 20.42 -9.16
N THR A 25 -9.68 21.61 -9.53
CA THR A 25 -8.72 21.81 -10.63
C THR A 25 -7.42 21.08 -10.32
N ALA A 26 -7.20 19.94 -10.98
CA ALA A 26 -5.96 19.17 -10.88
C ALA A 26 -4.79 19.95 -11.54
N PRO A 27 -3.63 20.11 -10.88
CA PRO A 27 -2.42 20.66 -11.51
C PRO A 27 -1.97 19.86 -12.74
N ASP A 28 -1.13 20.48 -13.58
CA ASP A 28 -0.62 19.92 -14.84
C ASP A 28 -0.20 18.43 -14.69
N PRO A 29 -0.77 17.51 -15.48
CA PRO A 29 -0.44 16.08 -15.46
C PRO A 29 1.06 15.78 -15.54
N ARG A 30 1.84 16.62 -16.23
CA ARG A 30 3.30 16.46 -16.34
C ARG A 30 4.01 16.72 -15.03
N LEU A 31 3.56 17.72 -14.28
CA LEU A 31 4.10 18.04 -12.96
C LEU A 31 3.77 16.93 -11.96
N ARG A 32 2.52 16.44 -11.99
CA ARG A 32 2.08 15.30 -11.14
C ARG A 32 2.86 14.03 -11.44
N LYS A 33 3.02 13.67 -12.72
CA LYS A 33 3.87 12.54 -13.13
C LYS A 33 5.28 12.65 -12.56
N LYS A 34 5.89 13.84 -12.62
CA LYS A 34 7.22 14.10 -12.07
C LYS A 34 7.26 13.91 -10.55
N GLN A 35 6.33 14.50 -9.82
CA GLN A 35 6.25 14.38 -8.35
C GLN A 35 6.05 12.93 -7.91
N LEU A 36 5.12 12.23 -8.56
CA LEU A 36 4.85 10.81 -8.33
C LEU A 36 6.10 9.95 -8.54
N THR A 37 6.79 10.16 -9.66
CA THR A 37 8.04 9.45 -9.97
C THR A 37 9.09 9.74 -8.90
N GLN A 38 9.25 11.01 -8.49
CA GLN A 38 10.22 11.39 -7.45
C GLN A 38 9.92 10.74 -6.09
N LYS A 39 8.65 10.58 -5.72
CA LYS A 39 8.25 9.92 -4.47
C LYS A 39 8.48 8.41 -4.50
N ILE A 40 8.16 7.75 -5.61
CA ILE A 40 8.16 6.29 -5.68
C ILE A 40 9.54 5.72 -6.05
N THR A 41 10.29 6.38 -6.93
CA THR A 41 11.57 5.86 -7.44
C THR A 41 12.55 5.47 -6.31
N PRO A 42 12.74 6.25 -5.23
CA PRO A 42 13.60 5.84 -4.12
C PRO A 42 13.17 4.53 -3.46
N LEU A 43 11.86 4.32 -3.30
CA LEU A 43 11.28 3.11 -2.71
C LEU A 43 11.51 1.88 -3.60
N LEU A 44 11.41 2.05 -4.92
CA LEU A 44 11.64 0.99 -5.91
C LEU A 44 13.11 0.59 -6.01
N LEU A 45 14.01 1.57 -5.90
CA LEU A 45 15.45 1.37 -6.05
C LEU A 45 16.15 1.05 -4.72
N GLY A 46 15.43 1.05 -3.60
CA GLY A 46 15.97 0.73 -2.28
C GLY A 46 16.91 1.80 -1.73
N ILE A 47 16.79 3.05 -2.16
CA ILE A 47 17.64 4.15 -1.71
C ILE A 47 17.10 4.69 -0.39
N ARG A 48 17.81 4.41 0.71
CA ARG A 48 17.66 5.11 2.00
C ARG A 48 18.10 6.57 1.84
N ASN A 49 17.17 7.49 2.11
CA ASN A 49 17.29 8.93 2.35
C ASN A 49 17.99 9.87 1.33
N PRO A 50 17.49 11.12 1.18
CA PRO A 50 17.99 12.11 0.25
C PRO A 50 19.09 12.97 0.89
N ASP A 51 20.29 12.42 1.05
CA ASP A 51 21.49 13.24 1.35
C ASP A 51 22.54 13.10 0.24
N SER A 52 22.11 13.38 -0.99
CA SER A 52 23.03 13.72 -2.08
C SER A 52 22.58 15.02 -2.74
N SER A 53 22.52 16.07 -1.92
CA SER A 53 22.65 17.42 -2.44
C SER A 53 24.05 17.59 -3.03
N ASN A 54 24.08 18.11 -4.26
CA ASN A 54 25.23 18.55 -5.06
C ASN A 54 26.09 17.49 -5.75
N GLN A 55 25.72 17.15 -6.99
CA GLN A 55 26.68 17.22 -8.10
C GLN A 55 26.02 17.79 -9.37
N ASN A 56 26.27 19.07 -9.60
CA ASN A 56 26.20 19.67 -10.92
C ASN A 56 27.33 19.06 -11.78
N SER A 57 26.99 18.36 -12.85
CA SER A 57 27.79 18.32 -14.10
C SER A 57 26.96 17.68 -15.23
N PRO A 58 26.85 18.33 -16.40
CA PRO A 58 26.16 17.77 -17.54
C PRO A 58 27.15 16.87 -18.30
N SER A 59 27.01 15.55 -18.13
CA SER A 59 27.74 14.59 -18.97
C SER A 59 26.74 13.75 -19.73
N ASN A 60 26.69 13.99 -21.04
CA ASN A 60 26.12 13.08 -22.03
C ASN A 60 26.89 11.76 -21.99
N SER A 61 26.44 10.82 -21.16
CA SER A 61 26.70 9.40 -21.35
C SER A 61 25.34 8.71 -21.37
N ASN A 62 25.04 7.98 -22.45
CA ASN A 62 24.02 6.94 -22.41
C ASN A 62 24.56 5.81 -21.53
N SER A 63 24.66 6.08 -20.23
CA SER A 63 24.90 5.09 -19.20
C SER A 63 23.66 4.22 -19.17
N TYR A 64 23.76 2.99 -19.69
CA TYR A 64 22.73 1.98 -19.47
C TYR A 64 22.58 1.78 -17.97
N ASP A 65 21.47 2.27 -17.40
CA ASP A 65 21.11 1.98 -16.03
C ASP A 65 20.37 0.63 -16.01
N PRO A 66 20.98 -0.45 -15.49
CA PRO A 66 20.33 -1.76 -15.41
C PRO A 66 19.07 -1.74 -14.54
N ASN A 67 18.87 -0.71 -13.71
CA ASN A 67 17.68 -0.54 -12.89
C ASN A 67 16.55 0.21 -13.59
N ALA A 68 16.78 0.78 -14.78
CA ALA A 68 15.76 1.50 -15.53
C ALA A 68 14.51 0.65 -15.82
N LYS A 69 14.67 -0.68 -15.95
CA LYS A 69 13.54 -1.62 -16.13
C LYS A 69 12.58 -1.68 -14.94
N TYR A 70 13.01 -1.28 -13.75
CA TYR A 70 12.18 -1.27 -12.54
C TYR A 70 11.39 0.02 -12.36
N LEU A 71 11.70 1.05 -13.16
CA LEU A 71 10.95 2.29 -13.16
C LEU A 71 9.50 2.03 -13.58
N PRO A 72 8.55 2.88 -13.11
CA PRO A 72 7.15 2.77 -13.50
C PRO A 72 6.98 2.92 -15.01
N SER A 73 6.14 2.09 -15.62
CA SER A 73 5.70 2.30 -17.00
C SER A 73 4.71 3.46 -17.10
N ASP A 74 4.49 3.95 -18.31
CA ASP A 74 3.48 4.99 -18.56
C ASP A 74 2.06 4.54 -18.15
N GLU A 75 1.73 3.25 -18.31
CA GLU A 75 0.45 2.69 -17.89
C GLU A 75 0.30 2.67 -16.37
N GLU A 76 1.37 2.32 -15.65
CA GLU A 76 1.41 2.32 -14.19
C GLU A 76 1.24 3.74 -13.63
N ILE A 77 1.95 4.70 -14.23
CA ILE A 77 1.82 6.12 -13.91
C ILE A 77 0.40 6.63 -14.21
N HIS A 78 -0.16 6.31 -15.38
CA HIS A 78 -1.50 6.77 -15.73
C HIS A 78 -2.55 6.21 -14.76
N SER A 79 -2.49 4.91 -14.46
CA SER A 79 -3.43 4.25 -13.54
C SER A 79 -3.36 4.81 -12.12
N THR A 80 -2.15 5.15 -11.65
CA THR A 80 -1.96 5.74 -10.32
C THR A 80 -2.34 7.21 -10.26
N LEU A 81 -2.20 7.98 -11.34
CA LEU A 81 -2.72 9.34 -11.43
C LEU A 81 -4.26 9.38 -11.37
N GLU A 82 -4.93 8.43 -12.04
CA GLU A 82 -6.39 8.30 -11.93
C GLU A 82 -6.81 7.90 -10.51
N LEU A 83 -6.08 6.96 -9.88
CA LEU A 83 -6.31 6.61 -8.48
C LEU A 83 -6.10 7.81 -7.56
N GLU A 84 -5.00 8.54 -7.71
CA GLU A 84 -4.67 9.74 -6.95
C GLU A 84 -5.79 10.77 -7.04
N LYS A 85 -6.25 11.09 -8.27
CA LYS A 85 -7.35 12.02 -8.51
C LYS A 85 -8.64 11.58 -7.79
N ASN A 86 -8.96 10.29 -7.83
CA ASN A 86 -10.12 9.76 -7.13
C ASN A 86 -9.98 9.89 -5.60
N LEU A 87 -8.79 9.66 -5.05
CA LEU A 87 -8.54 9.82 -3.61
C LEU A 87 -8.59 11.31 -3.20
N GLU A 88 -8.04 12.21 -4.01
CA GLU A 88 -8.12 13.66 -3.79
C GLU A 88 -9.55 14.18 -3.84
N SER A 89 -10.37 13.73 -4.80
CA SER A 89 -11.78 14.13 -4.90
C SER A 89 -12.62 13.70 -3.69
N GLN A 90 -12.11 12.75 -2.91
CA GLN A 90 -12.70 12.27 -1.66
C GLN A 90 -12.01 12.85 -0.42
N GLU A 91 -11.11 13.82 -0.61
CA GLU A 91 -10.32 14.46 0.45
C GLU A 91 -9.44 13.49 1.27
N LEU A 92 -9.14 12.31 0.70
CA LEU A 92 -8.41 11.22 1.39
C LEU A 92 -6.89 11.40 1.39
N LEU A 93 -6.37 12.37 0.62
CA LEU A 93 -4.93 12.70 0.57
C LEU A 93 -4.60 14.02 1.30
N THR A 94 -5.54 14.57 2.06
CA THR A 94 -5.26 15.70 2.96
C THR A 94 -4.37 15.24 4.12
N PRO A 95 -3.53 16.12 4.69
CA PRO A 95 -2.70 15.77 5.84
C PRO A 95 -3.52 15.20 7.00
N GLU A 96 -4.69 15.77 7.27
CA GLU A 96 -5.61 15.34 8.30
C GLU A 96 -6.15 13.93 8.04
N ALA A 97 -6.55 13.62 6.80
CA ALA A 97 -7.04 12.30 6.42
C ALA A 97 -5.94 11.23 6.49
N LEU A 98 -4.72 11.56 6.08
CA LEU A 98 -3.57 10.65 6.15
C LEU A 98 -3.14 10.38 7.60
N GLN A 99 -3.10 11.42 8.44
CA GLN A 99 -2.87 11.28 9.89
C GLN A 99 -3.95 10.41 10.52
N LYS A 100 -5.22 10.68 10.20
CA LYS A 100 -6.36 9.91 10.72
C LYS A 100 -6.28 8.45 10.28
N THR A 101 -5.96 8.18 9.02
CA THR A 101 -5.81 6.81 8.50
C THR A 101 -4.74 6.04 9.27
N THR A 102 -3.60 6.68 9.53
CA THR A 102 -2.50 6.09 10.30
C THR A 102 -2.87 5.88 11.77
N SER A 103 -3.55 6.85 12.38
CA SER A 103 -4.04 6.76 13.76
C SER A 103 -5.12 5.68 13.93
N ASP A 104 -6.05 5.59 12.98
CA ASP A 104 -7.09 4.56 12.95
C ASP A 104 -6.46 3.17 12.81
N PHE A 105 -5.45 3.01 11.94
CA PHE A 105 -4.71 1.75 11.81
C PHE A 105 -4.14 1.28 13.14
N SER A 106 -3.48 2.17 13.88
CA SER A 106 -2.92 1.85 15.20
C SER A 106 -4.02 1.56 16.22
N SER A 107 -5.04 2.42 16.26
CA SER A 107 -6.16 2.31 17.19
C SER A 107 -6.95 1.03 17.01
N LEU A 108 -7.11 0.53 15.78
CA LEU A 108 -7.85 -0.70 15.50
C LEU A 108 -7.09 -1.96 15.93
N ASN A 109 -5.75 -1.92 16.00
CA ASN A 109 -4.95 -3.09 16.36
C ASN A 109 -5.11 -3.51 17.82
N GLN A 110 -5.58 -2.62 18.69
CA GLN A 110 -5.77 -2.90 20.12
C GLN A 110 -7.06 -3.67 20.44
N TYR A 111 -8.04 -3.71 19.54
CA TYR A 111 -9.36 -4.30 19.84
C TYR A 111 -9.41 -5.80 19.61
N VAL A 112 -10.15 -6.52 20.45
CA VAL A 112 -10.38 -7.96 20.29
C VAL A 112 -11.41 -8.20 19.19
N VAL A 113 -11.22 -9.26 18.39
CA VAL A 113 -12.29 -9.72 17.49
C VAL A 113 -13.31 -10.47 18.35
N LEU A 114 -14.52 -9.92 18.46
CA LEU A 114 -15.60 -10.51 19.25
C LEU A 114 -16.16 -11.76 18.55
N SER A 115 -16.47 -12.77 19.33
CA SER A 115 -17.25 -13.93 18.86
C SER A 115 -18.70 -13.53 18.54
N PRO A 116 -19.44 -14.30 17.73
CA PRO A 116 -20.84 -14.01 17.44
C PRO A 116 -21.71 -13.82 18.70
N GLY A 117 -21.49 -14.65 19.74
CA GLY A 117 -22.21 -14.52 21.01
C GLY A 117 -21.84 -13.25 21.80
N GLU A 118 -20.59 -12.79 21.71
CA GLU A 118 -20.16 -11.53 22.32
C GLU A 118 -20.73 -10.32 21.57
N ILE A 119 -20.84 -10.39 20.24
CA ILE A 119 -21.51 -9.36 19.43
C ILE A 119 -22.99 -9.26 19.79
N ASP A 120 -23.68 -10.39 19.92
CA ASP A 120 -25.08 -10.42 20.33
C ASP A 120 -25.28 -9.86 21.74
N ALA A 121 -24.40 -10.20 22.67
CA ALA A 121 -24.42 -9.67 24.04
C ALA A 121 -24.19 -8.15 24.06
N GLU A 122 -23.24 -7.65 23.27
CA GLU A 122 -22.99 -6.22 23.12
C GLU A 122 -24.22 -5.51 22.52
N ALA A 123 -24.82 -6.05 21.45
CA ALA A 123 -26.01 -5.49 20.84
C ALA A 123 -27.21 -5.41 21.81
N GLN A 124 -27.41 -6.44 22.64
CA GLN A 124 -28.43 -6.42 23.70
C GLN A 124 -28.12 -5.39 24.79
N ALA A 125 -26.85 -5.27 25.19
CA ALA A 125 -26.41 -4.29 26.18
C ALA A 125 -26.64 -2.85 25.69
N TRP A 126 -26.36 -2.57 24.41
CA TRP A 126 -26.72 -1.32 23.75
C TRP A 126 -28.23 -1.07 23.74
N LYS A 127 -29.02 -2.08 23.34
CA LYS A 127 -30.48 -1.99 23.32
C LYS A 127 -31.07 -1.67 24.70
N ASN A 128 -30.45 -2.17 25.76
CA ASN A 128 -30.89 -1.97 27.15
C ASN A 128 -30.33 -0.69 27.79
N GLY A 129 -29.59 0.13 27.04
CA GLY A 129 -29.03 1.40 27.53
C GLY A 129 -27.81 1.25 28.43
N THR A 130 -27.15 0.10 28.42
CA THR A 130 -25.97 -0.21 29.24
C THR A 130 -24.84 -0.72 28.35
N PRO A 131 -24.24 0.13 27.49
CA PRO A 131 -23.16 -0.29 26.60
C PRO A 131 -21.98 -0.85 27.40
N LEU A 132 -21.43 -1.97 26.94
CA LEU A 132 -20.26 -2.59 27.56
C LEU A 132 -19.00 -1.80 27.20
N PRO A 133 -17.99 -1.74 28.10
CA PRO A 133 -16.71 -1.14 27.76
C PRO A 133 -16.05 -1.93 26.61
N PRO A 134 -15.32 -1.25 25.70
CA PRO A 134 -14.63 -1.91 24.60
C PRO A 134 -13.63 -2.94 25.12
N LYS A 135 -13.63 -4.12 24.52
CA LYS A 135 -12.68 -5.18 24.85
C LYS A 135 -11.38 -4.96 24.08
N THR A 136 -10.32 -4.62 24.81
CA THR A 136 -8.97 -4.45 24.26
C THR A 136 -8.07 -5.62 24.63
N LEU A 137 -7.03 -5.82 23.82
CA LEU A 137 -5.99 -6.80 24.07
C LEU A 137 -5.08 -6.35 25.23
N THR A 138 -4.51 -7.30 25.95
CA THR A 138 -3.35 -7.02 26.80
C THR A 138 -2.11 -6.73 25.94
N PRO A 139 -1.06 -6.08 26.49
CA PRO A 139 0.18 -5.86 25.77
C PRO A 139 0.81 -7.15 25.21
N GLU A 140 0.73 -8.27 25.94
CA GLU A 140 1.23 -9.57 25.51
C GLU A 140 0.41 -10.15 24.35
N GLU A 141 -0.92 -10.05 24.41
CA GLU A 141 -1.82 -10.49 23.34
C GLU A 141 -1.63 -9.63 22.08
N GLN A 142 -1.39 -8.33 22.24
CA GLN A 142 -1.09 -7.40 21.15
C GLN A 142 0.25 -7.73 20.49
N GLN A 143 1.29 -8.00 21.28
CA GLN A 143 2.59 -8.46 20.76
C GLN A 143 2.46 -9.78 20.00
N ALA A 144 1.76 -10.77 20.57
CA ALA A 144 1.52 -12.06 19.91
C ALA A 144 0.73 -11.90 18.59
N ARG A 145 -0.22 -10.96 18.55
CA ARG A 145 -0.95 -10.61 17.32
C ARG A 145 -0.01 -10.03 16.26
N TYR A 146 0.89 -9.12 16.62
CA TYR A 146 1.84 -8.55 15.66
C TYR A 146 2.80 -9.60 15.10
N GLU A 147 3.32 -10.48 15.96
CA GLU A 147 4.17 -11.60 15.53
C GLU A 147 3.43 -12.56 14.59
N SER A 148 2.18 -12.88 14.92
CA SER A 148 1.31 -13.69 14.06
C SER A 148 1.09 -13.03 12.70
N LYS A 149 0.80 -11.72 12.64
CA LYS A 149 0.68 -10.96 11.39
C LYS A 149 1.96 -11.00 10.57
N LEU A 150 3.12 -10.79 11.20
CA LEU A 150 4.41 -10.87 10.52
C LEU A 150 4.67 -12.26 9.94
N ASN A 151 4.36 -13.32 10.69
CA ASN A 151 4.55 -14.70 10.24
C ASN A 151 3.62 -15.06 9.08
N GLN A 152 2.34 -14.69 9.17
CA GLN A 152 1.37 -14.87 8.08
C GLN A 152 1.81 -14.13 6.82
N MET A 153 2.23 -12.88 6.96
CA MET A 153 2.73 -12.06 5.85
C MET A 153 3.96 -12.69 5.18
N ASN A 154 4.95 -13.13 5.96
CA ASN A 154 6.16 -13.75 5.41
C ASN A 154 5.84 -15.06 4.69
N SER A 155 4.95 -15.88 5.25
CA SER A 155 4.51 -17.13 4.64
C SER A 155 3.78 -16.88 3.33
N TYR A 156 2.82 -15.94 3.33
CA TYR A 156 2.05 -15.57 2.15
C TYR A 156 2.94 -15.04 1.02
N TYR A 157 3.74 -14.00 1.29
CA TYR A 157 4.57 -13.38 0.27
C TYR A 157 5.76 -14.26 -0.15
N GLY A 158 6.34 -15.02 0.78
CA GLY A 158 7.36 -16.02 0.46
C GLY A 158 6.82 -17.06 -0.51
N SER A 159 5.61 -17.57 -0.27
CA SER A 159 4.93 -18.49 -1.19
C SER A 159 4.63 -17.81 -2.53
N ALA A 160 4.07 -16.60 -2.51
CA ALA A 160 3.75 -15.85 -3.72
C ALA A 160 4.97 -15.64 -4.64
N LEU A 161 6.16 -15.36 -4.07
CA LEU A 161 7.40 -15.24 -4.84
C LEU A 161 7.78 -16.55 -5.54
N THR A 162 7.65 -17.69 -4.87
CA THR A 162 7.97 -19.00 -5.47
C THR A 162 7.01 -19.37 -6.61
N GLU A 163 5.80 -18.82 -6.61
CA GLU A 163 4.80 -19.06 -7.65
C GLU A 163 4.97 -18.15 -8.87
N VAL A 164 5.76 -17.06 -8.79
CA VAL A 164 5.96 -16.09 -9.90
C VAL A 164 6.30 -16.77 -11.24
N PRO A 165 7.24 -17.73 -11.32
CA PRO A 165 7.57 -18.39 -12.59
C PRO A 165 6.41 -19.19 -13.21
N LYS A 166 5.39 -19.54 -12.42
CA LYS A 166 4.22 -20.31 -12.87
C LYS A 166 3.06 -19.41 -13.30
N LEU A 167 3.13 -18.11 -13.03
CA LEU A 167 2.09 -17.15 -13.39
C LEU A 167 2.00 -16.96 -14.90
N SER A 168 0.79 -16.78 -15.41
CA SER A 168 0.53 -16.33 -16.79
C SER A 168 0.97 -14.88 -17.01
N THR A 169 1.11 -14.45 -18.27
CA THR A 169 1.44 -13.06 -18.61
C THR A 169 0.49 -12.05 -17.95
N LEU A 170 -0.83 -12.30 -18.01
CA LEU A 170 -1.82 -11.43 -17.38
C LEU A 170 -1.63 -11.36 -15.85
N GLN A 171 -1.32 -12.48 -15.21
CA GLN A 171 -1.07 -12.52 -13.77
C GLN A 171 0.23 -11.79 -13.39
N LEU A 172 1.28 -11.88 -14.23
CA LEU A 172 2.52 -11.13 -14.03
C LEU A 172 2.30 -9.62 -14.17
N THR A 173 1.57 -9.19 -15.20
CA THR A 173 1.19 -7.77 -15.37
C THR A 173 0.39 -7.29 -14.17
N ASN A 174 -0.62 -8.06 -13.73
CA ASN A 174 -1.41 -7.70 -12.55
C ASN A 174 -0.55 -7.65 -11.27
N LEU A 175 0.38 -8.59 -11.07
CA LEU A 175 1.28 -8.59 -9.92
C LEU A 175 2.20 -7.35 -9.93
N ARG A 176 2.76 -7.02 -11.08
CA ARG A 176 3.58 -5.82 -11.30
C ARG A 176 2.78 -4.54 -10.97
N SER A 177 1.56 -4.40 -11.50
CA SER A 177 0.73 -3.22 -11.26
C SER A 177 0.20 -3.12 -9.82
N ASN A 178 -0.25 -4.24 -9.23
CA ASN A 178 -0.78 -4.23 -7.87
C ASN A 178 0.32 -3.94 -6.83
N SER A 179 1.51 -4.52 -7.02
CA SER A 179 2.66 -4.18 -6.17
C SER A 179 3.06 -2.71 -6.30
N PHE A 180 2.98 -2.14 -7.52
CA PHE A 180 3.17 -0.70 -7.72
C PHE A 180 2.18 0.16 -6.95
N ILE A 181 0.87 -0.18 -7.01
CA ILE A 181 -0.18 0.56 -6.29
C ILE A 181 0.06 0.53 -4.78
N GLY A 182 0.50 -0.60 -4.23
CA GLY A 182 0.85 -0.69 -2.81
C GLY A 182 2.05 0.18 -2.43
N ILE A 183 3.08 0.23 -3.28
CA ILE A 183 4.27 1.10 -3.09
C ILE A 183 3.88 2.58 -3.21
N PHE A 184 2.99 2.91 -4.16
CA PHE A 184 2.39 4.24 -4.30
C PHE A 184 1.66 4.65 -3.02
N ALA A 185 0.77 3.80 -2.50
CA ALA A 185 0.04 4.10 -1.26
C ALA A 185 0.99 4.32 -0.06
N TYR A 186 2.05 3.50 0.06
CA TYR A 186 3.07 3.70 1.09
C TYR A 186 3.73 5.07 0.97
N SER A 187 4.03 5.55 -0.24
CA SER A 187 4.69 6.84 -0.46
C SER A 187 3.88 8.05 0.05
N TYR A 188 2.56 7.93 0.18
CA TYR A 188 1.71 8.95 0.79
C TYR A 188 1.66 8.87 2.32
N LEU A 189 1.84 7.67 2.87
CA LEU A 189 1.77 7.43 4.31
C LEU A 189 3.12 7.53 5.01
N GLN A 190 4.24 7.57 4.26
CA GLN A 190 5.59 7.47 4.80
C GLN A 190 5.86 8.43 5.98
N ASP A 191 5.47 9.69 5.85
CA ASP A 191 5.72 10.69 6.91
C ASP A 191 4.92 10.39 8.18
N TYR A 192 3.70 9.88 8.03
CA TYR A 192 2.78 9.53 9.12
C TYR A 192 3.17 8.23 9.82
N ILE A 193 3.77 7.27 9.09
CA ILE A 193 4.24 6.00 9.64
C ILE A 193 5.32 6.23 10.72
N THR A 194 6.08 7.33 10.65
CA THR A 194 7.12 7.64 11.64
C THR A 194 6.59 7.85 13.05
N GLU A 195 5.29 8.13 13.21
CA GLU A 195 4.62 8.34 14.49
C GLU A 195 4.06 7.05 15.11
N LEU A 196 4.04 5.95 14.35
CA LEU A 196 3.51 4.67 14.82
C LEU A 196 4.42 3.97 15.85
N PRO A 197 3.87 3.04 16.66
CA PRO A 197 4.66 2.10 17.44
C PRO A 197 5.64 1.29 16.57
N ASP A 198 6.80 0.93 17.13
CA ASP A 198 7.88 0.27 16.39
C ASP A 198 7.45 -1.06 15.74
N GLN A 199 6.62 -1.85 16.42
CA GLN A 199 6.08 -3.10 15.86
C GLN A 199 5.21 -2.85 14.63
N GLU A 200 4.42 -1.78 14.64
CA GLU A 200 3.54 -1.41 13.53
C GLU A 200 4.33 -0.86 12.34
N LYS A 201 5.36 -0.05 12.61
CA LYS A 201 6.35 0.37 11.61
C LYS A 201 6.98 -0.83 10.93
N GLN A 202 7.48 -1.79 11.71
CA GLN A 202 8.10 -3.01 11.17
C GLN A 202 7.15 -3.80 10.26
N ILE A 203 5.86 -3.88 10.59
CA ILE A 203 4.87 -4.54 9.73
C ILE A 203 4.75 -3.80 8.39
N LEU A 204 4.61 -2.48 8.40
CA LEU A 204 4.44 -1.68 7.19
C LEU A 204 5.69 -1.65 6.32
N GLU A 205 6.87 -1.51 6.93
CA GLU A 205 8.17 -1.54 6.23
C GLU A 205 8.43 -2.92 5.62
N LYS A 206 8.12 -3.99 6.34
CA LYS A 206 8.29 -5.36 5.82
C LYS A 206 7.29 -5.65 4.70
N ASN A 207 6.06 -5.14 4.80
CA ASN A 207 5.09 -5.20 3.71
C ASN A 207 5.61 -4.46 2.46
N LEU A 208 6.15 -3.25 2.61
CA LEU A 208 6.79 -2.52 1.50
C LEU A 208 7.91 -3.33 0.86
N ALA A 209 8.81 -3.91 1.66
CA ALA A 209 9.90 -4.74 1.14
C ALA A 209 9.41 -5.94 0.34
N TRP A 210 8.32 -6.59 0.79
CA TRP A 210 7.66 -7.67 0.04
C TRP A 210 7.07 -7.20 -1.28
N LEU A 211 6.38 -6.06 -1.30
CA LEU A 211 5.81 -5.48 -2.52
C LEU A 211 6.90 -5.14 -3.55
N VAL A 212 8.01 -4.53 -3.11
CA VAL A 212 9.17 -4.26 -3.97
C VAL A 212 9.76 -5.55 -4.52
N SER A 213 9.89 -6.59 -3.68
CA SER A 213 10.43 -7.89 -4.10
C SER A 213 9.53 -8.59 -5.13
N LEU A 214 8.22 -8.60 -4.90
CA LEU A 214 7.24 -9.16 -5.84
C LEU A 214 7.23 -8.41 -7.16
N ARG A 215 7.28 -7.08 -7.13
CA ARG A 215 7.39 -6.25 -8.32
C ARG A 215 8.61 -6.63 -9.14
N LYS A 216 9.77 -6.67 -8.48
CA LYS A 216 11.04 -7.03 -9.11
C LYS A 216 10.98 -8.42 -9.74
N ALA A 217 10.47 -9.41 -9.00
CA ALA A 217 10.31 -10.78 -9.50
C ALA A 217 9.38 -10.84 -10.73
N ALA A 218 8.27 -10.11 -10.72
CA ALA A 218 7.36 -10.04 -11.86
C ALA A 218 8.04 -9.42 -13.09
N ILE A 219 8.73 -8.29 -12.93
CA ILE A 219 9.46 -7.61 -14.02
C ILE A 219 10.56 -8.50 -14.58
N ASP A 220 11.33 -9.16 -13.71
CA ASP A 220 12.41 -10.05 -14.13
C ASP A 220 11.90 -11.28 -14.87
N GLU A 221 10.78 -11.87 -14.44
CA GLU A 221 10.16 -13.00 -15.12
C GLU A 221 9.53 -12.59 -16.46
N MET A 222 8.91 -11.40 -16.55
CA MET A 222 8.42 -10.85 -17.82
C MET A 222 9.58 -10.63 -18.81
N ALA A 223 10.66 -9.98 -18.36
CA ALA A 223 11.84 -9.74 -19.18
C ALA A 223 12.48 -11.06 -19.67
N LYS A 224 12.56 -12.08 -18.81
CA LYS A 224 13.04 -13.42 -19.17
C LYS A 224 12.20 -14.07 -20.28
N ARG A 225 10.90 -13.77 -20.33
CA ARG A 225 9.97 -14.26 -21.36
C ARG A 225 9.97 -13.40 -22.63
N GLY A 226 10.73 -12.30 -22.66
CA GLY A 226 10.73 -11.34 -23.77
C GLY A 226 9.45 -10.49 -23.86
N LEU A 227 8.81 -10.23 -22.71
CA LEU A 227 7.59 -9.43 -22.55
C LEU A 227 7.88 -8.03 -22.02
#